data_AF-A0AAU5Q0P4-F1
#
_entry.id   AF-A0AAU5Q0P4-F1
#
_cell.length_a   1.000
_cell.length_b   1.000
_cell.length_c   1.000
_cell.angle_alpha   90.00
_cell.angle_beta   90.00
_cell.angle_gamma   90.00
#
_symmetry.space_group_name_H-M   'P 1'
#
loop_
_entity.id
_entity.type
_entity.pdbx_description
1 polymer ?
#
loop_
_entity_poly.entity_id
_entity_poly.type
_entity_poly.pdbx_seq_one_letter_code
_entity_poly.pdbx_strand_id
1 'polypeptide(L)'
;MATPLAGIPIEGVSEERCVPCSPGLLIDHDEVETLSVQLKAMADPTRLQIVHLIDQAPAGELCVCDLTESLDLAQPTVSRHLKILTTAGLLRREQRGTWAWFSIRWDALRELRGQAFPRSIDGSPC
;
A
#
# COMPACT_ATOMS: atom_id res chain seq x y z
N MET A 1 -16.57 -19.64 35.86
CA MET A 1 -16.61 -18.39 36.66
C MET A 1 -15.75 -17.35 35.96
N ALA A 2 -16.33 -16.66 34.97
CA ALA A 2 -15.70 -15.52 34.34
C ALA A 2 -16.03 -14.29 35.20
N THR A 3 -15.02 -13.69 35.81
CA THR A 3 -15.18 -12.44 36.56
C THR A 3 -15.58 -11.34 35.58
N PRO A 4 -16.68 -10.60 35.80
CA PRO A 4 -17.01 -9.46 34.96
C PRO A 4 -15.98 -8.36 35.22
N LEU A 5 -15.34 -7.86 34.17
CA LEU A 5 -14.51 -6.66 34.24
C LEU A 5 -15.43 -5.48 34.58
N ALA A 6 -15.21 -4.86 35.73
CA ALA A 6 -15.90 -3.65 36.16
C ALA A 6 -15.66 -2.54 35.13
N GLY A 7 -16.73 -2.03 34.54
CA GLY A 7 -16.69 -0.87 33.66
C GLY A 7 -16.19 0.34 34.42
N ILE A 8 -15.16 1.00 33.89
CA ILE A 8 -14.68 2.28 34.39
C ILE A 8 -15.74 3.34 34.03
N PRO A 9 -16.19 4.20 34.96
CA PRO A 9 -17.08 5.30 34.63
C PRO A 9 -16.28 6.34 33.84
N ILE A 10 -16.65 6.56 32.58
CA ILE A 10 -16.23 7.74 31.81
C ILE A 10 -17.16 8.90 32.17
N GLU A 11 -16.90 9.53 33.32
CA GLU A 11 -17.54 10.79 33.70
C GLU A 11 -16.85 11.94 32.97
N GLY A 12 -17.57 12.56 32.02
CA GLY A 12 -17.13 13.80 31.38
C GLY A 12 -17.27 13.90 29.85
N VAL A 13 -18.29 13.31 29.22
CA VAL A 13 -18.67 13.73 27.86
C VAL A 13 -19.47 15.02 27.97
N SER A 14 -18.77 16.16 28.10
CA SER A 14 -19.36 17.45 27.77
C SER A 14 -19.76 17.42 26.29
N GLU A 15 -20.93 17.95 25.97
CA GLU A 15 -21.41 18.17 24.61
C GLU A 15 -20.47 19.12 23.84
N GLU A 16 -19.34 18.58 23.39
CA GLU A 16 -18.49 19.21 22.40
C GLU A 16 -19.23 19.13 21.07
N ARG A 17 -20.10 20.12 20.88
CA ARG A 17 -20.75 20.44 19.61
C ARG A 17 -19.74 20.25 18.49
N CYS A 18 -20.10 19.43 17.50
CA CYS A 18 -19.34 19.22 16.28
C CYS A 18 -18.89 20.60 15.75
N VAL A 19 -17.62 20.94 15.95
CA VAL A 19 -17.02 22.13 15.33
C VAL A 19 -17.13 21.87 13.84
N PRO A 20 -17.73 22.78 13.04
CA PRO A 20 -17.93 22.54 11.62
C PRO A 20 -16.57 22.64 10.92
N CYS A 21 -15.77 21.59 11.05
CA CYS A 21 -14.71 21.27 10.15
C CYS A 21 -15.38 21.06 8.80
N SER A 22 -15.25 22.05 7.91
CA SER A 22 -15.66 21.90 6.53
C SER A 22 -15.10 20.58 6.01
N PRO A 23 -15.93 19.72 5.36
CA PRO A 23 -15.38 18.54 4.71
C PRO A 23 -14.28 19.04 3.78
N GLY A 24 -13.07 18.49 3.93
CA GLY A 24 -11.93 18.88 3.11
C GLY A 24 -12.23 18.72 1.61
N LEU A 25 -11.26 19.04 0.76
CA LEU A 25 -11.43 18.89 -0.67
C LEU A 25 -11.74 17.42 -1.02
N LEU A 26 -12.84 17.21 -1.73
CA LEU A 26 -13.18 15.91 -2.31
C LEU A 26 -12.28 15.66 -3.53
N ILE A 27 -11.58 14.53 -3.52
CA ILE A 27 -10.79 14.07 -4.66
C ILE A 27 -11.70 13.63 -5.82
N ASP A 28 -11.24 13.87 -7.05
CA ASP A 28 -12.02 13.56 -8.26
C ASP A 28 -12.24 12.04 -8.43
N HIS A 29 -13.34 11.65 -9.07
CA HIS A 29 -13.69 10.25 -9.23
C HIS A 29 -12.66 9.47 -10.06
N ASP A 30 -12.14 10.03 -11.16
CA ASP A 30 -11.14 9.35 -11.99
C ASP A 30 -9.81 9.16 -11.24
N GLU A 31 -9.46 10.12 -10.39
CA GLU A 31 -8.31 10.03 -9.49
C GLU A 31 -8.52 8.91 -8.45
N VAL A 32 -9.69 8.85 -7.82
CA VAL A 32 -10.05 7.78 -6.85
C VAL A 32 -9.97 6.40 -7.48
N GLU A 33 -10.44 6.22 -8.72
CA GLU A 33 -10.37 4.94 -9.40
C GLU A 33 -8.92 4.51 -9.66
N THR A 34 -8.07 5.45 -10.07
CA THR A 34 -6.64 5.21 -10.27
C THR A 34 -5.95 4.79 -8.97
N LEU A 35 -6.18 5.53 -7.88
CA LEU A 35 -5.65 5.22 -6.55
C LEU A 35 -6.17 3.86 -6.06
N SER A 36 -7.46 3.58 -6.30
CA SER A 36 -8.08 2.31 -5.91
C SER A 36 -7.43 1.12 -6.61
N VAL A 37 -7.10 1.23 -7.90
CA VAL A 37 -6.38 0.16 -8.63
C VAL A 37 -5.01 -0.11 -7.99
N GLN A 38 -4.26 0.95 -7.66
CA GLN A 38 -2.94 0.81 -7.04
C GLN A 38 -3.00 0.22 -5.63
N LEU A 39 -3.94 0.71 -4.81
CA LEU A 39 -4.14 0.20 -3.45
C LEU A 39 -4.62 -1.26 -3.46
N LYS A 40 -5.55 -1.62 -4.35
CA LYS A 40 -5.98 -3.03 -4.54
C LYS A 40 -4.80 -3.90 -5.00
N ALA A 41 -3.92 -3.38 -5.85
CA ALA A 41 -2.72 -4.09 -6.25
C ALA A 41 -1.72 -4.27 -5.09
N MET A 42 -1.71 -3.42 -4.06
CA MET A 42 -0.91 -3.68 -2.85
C MET A 42 -1.63 -4.49 -1.78
N ALA A 43 -2.96 -4.49 -1.73
CA ALA A 43 -3.77 -5.14 -0.70
C ALA A 43 -3.85 -6.68 -0.85
N ASP A 44 -2.71 -7.34 -1.05
CA ASP A 44 -2.58 -8.79 -1.12
C ASP A 44 -1.29 -9.23 -0.41
N PRO A 45 -1.37 -10.22 0.49
CA PRO A 45 -0.23 -10.62 1.30
C PRO A 45 1.00 -11.00 0.46
N THR A 46 0.81 -11.78 -0.60
CA THR A 46 1.91 -12.22 -1.47
C THR A 46 2.53 -11.05 -2.23
N ARG A 47 1.73 -10.10 -2.70
CA ARG A 47 2.24 -8.90 -3.37
C ARG A 47 3.03 -8.01 -2.42
N LEU A 48 2.61 -7.86 -1.16
CA LEU A 48 3.38 -7.15 -0.15
C LEU A 48 4.71 -7.86 0.16
N GLN A 49 4.71 -9.19 0.24
CA GLN A 49 5.94 -9.97 0.40
C GLN A 49 6.91 -9.76 -0.77
N ILE A 50 6.41 -9.77 -2.02
CA ILE A 50 7.22 -9.49 -3.21
C ILE A 50 7.87 -8.10 -3.12
N VAL A 51 7.09 -7.07 -2.82
CA VAL A 51 7.61 -5.69 -2.68
C VAL A 51 8.65 -5.62 -1.58
N HIS A 52 8.39 -6.25 -0.43
CA HIS A 52 9.35 -6.30 0.67
C HIS A 52 10.65 -7.00 0.29
N LEU A 53 10.60 -8.14 -0.40
CA LEU A 53 11.79 -8.86 -0.86
C LEU A 53 12.62 -8.03 -1.84
N ILE A 54 11.98 -7.34 -2.78
CA ILE A 54 12.67 -6.46 -3.73
C ILE A 54 13.36 -5.29 -3.01
N ASP A 55 12.69 -4.69 -2.02
CA ASP A 55 13.26 -3.60 -1.21
C ASP A 55 14.48 -4.05 -0.39
N GLN A 56 14.43 -5.26 0.16
CA GLN A 56 15.54 -5.82 0.94
C GLN A 56 16.69 -6.36 0.07
N ALA A 57 16.49 -6.50 -1.25
CA ALA A 57 17.52 -6.98 -2.15
C ALA A 57 18.67 -5.95 -2.24
N PRO A 58 19.95 -6.36 -2.18
CA PRO A 58 21.08 -5.43 -2.21
C PRO A 58 21.13 -4.51 -3.44
N ALA A 59 20.60 -4.97 -4.58
CA ALA A 59 20.53 -4.21 -5.83
C ALA A 59 19.21 -3.44 -6.00
N GLY A 60 18.25 -3.58 -5.07
CA GLY A 60 16.90 -3.01 -5.19
C GLY A 60 16.05 -3.64 -6.29
N GLU A 61 16.43 -4.83 -6.77
CA GLU A 61 15.76 -5.57 -7.81
C GLU A 61 15.96 -7.09 -7.64
N LEU A 62 14.98 -7.87 -8.11
CA LEU A 62 15.03 -9.33 -8.11
C LEU A 62 14.51 -9.89 -9.43
N CYS A 63 15.01 -11.06 -9.83
CA CYS A 63 14.46 -11.77 -10.98
C CYS A 63 13.25 -12.62 -10.58
N VAL A 64 12.46 -13.05 -11.57
CA VAL A 64 11.30 -13.95 -11.33
C VAL A 64 11.72 -15.21 -10.57
N CYS A 65 12.93 -15.71 -10.83
CA CYS A 65 13.39 -17.00 -10.34
C CYS A 65 13.78 -16.92 -8.86
N ASP A 66 14.47 -15.84 -8.47
CA ASP A 66 14.76 -15.55 -7.06
C ASP A 66 13.47 -15.39 -6.26
N LEU A 67 12.46 -14.71 -6.84
CA LEU A 67 11.15 -14.52 -6.20
C LEU A 67 10.37 -15.83 -6.06
N THR A 68 10.41 -16.71 -7.06
CA THR A 68 9.75 -18.02 -6.97
C THR A 68 10.39 -18.91 -5.92
N GLU A 69 11.72 -18.89 -5.81
CA GLU A 69 12.45 -19.65 -4.81
C GLU A 69 12.17 -19.10 -3.41
N SER A 70 12.22 -17.77 -3.23
CA SER A 70 12.04 -17.13 -1.91
C SER A 70 10.63 -17.26 -1.34
N LEU A 71 9.61 -17.33 -2.20
CA LEU A 71 8.20 -17.40 -1.78
C LEU A 71 7.66 -18.83 -1.70
N ASP A 72 8.43 -19.84 -2.15
CA ASP A 72 7.96 -21.22 -2.32
C ASP A 72 6.65 -21.30 -3.14
N LEU A 73 6.60 -20.52 -4.23
CA LEU A 73 5.44 -20.44 -5.12
C LEU A 73 5.81 -20.80 -6.55
N ALA A 74 4.87 -21.43 -7.24
CA ALA A 74 5.03 -21.74 -8.65
C ALA A 74 5.18 -20.46 -9.51
N GLN A 75 6.03 -20.52 -10.52
CA GLN A 75 6.32 -19.42 -11.44
C GLN A 75 5.08 -18.76 -12.08
N PRO A 76 4.03 -19.49 -12.51
CA PRO A 76 2.82 -18.85 -13.05
C PRO A 76 2.12 -17.95 -12.03
N THR A 77 2.13 -18.33 -10.75
CA THR A 77 1.54 -17.56 -9.66
C THR A 77 2.32 -16.27 -9.43
N VAL A 78 3.64 -16.36 -9.25
CA VAL A 78 4.50 -15.18 -9.06
C VAL A 78 4.43 -14.24 -10.26
N SER A 79 4.45 -14.78 -11.49
CA SER A 79 4.32 -13.99 -12.71
C SER A 79 3.01 -13.23 -12.79
N ARG A 80 1.90 -13.81 -12.31
CA ARG A 80 0.60 -13.13 -12.21
C ARG A 80 0.64 -11.97 -11.22
N HIS A 81 1.22 -12.17 -10.04
CA HIS A 81 1.37 -11.10 -9.04
C HIS A 81 2.24 -9.95 -9.57
N LEU A 82 3.36 -10.27 -10.23
CA LEU A 82 4.24 -9.29 -10.86
C LEU A 82 3.55 -8.53 -11.99
N LYS A 83 2.74 -9.21 -12.80
CA LYS A 83 1.92 -8.55 -13.83
C LYS A 83 0.94 -7.54 -13.21
N ILE A 84 0.25 -7.91 -12.14
CA ILE A 84 -0.68 -7.00 -11.45
C ILE A 84 0.06 -5.76 -10.92
N LEU A 85 1.20 -5.95 -10.26
CA LEU A 85 1.98 -4.85 -9.70
C LEU A 85 2.59 -3.93 -10.78
N THR A 86 3.06 -4.49 -11.89
CA THR A 86 3.57 -3.71 -13.03
C THR A 86 2.47 -2.98 -13.77
N THR A 87 1.30 -3.61 -13.99
CA THR A 87 0.13 -2.95 -14.60
C THR A 87 -0.41 -1.82 -13.72
N ALA A 88 -0.34 -1.96 -12.39
CA ALA A 88 -0.66 -0.88 -11.45
C ALA A 88 0.42 0.24 -11.41
N GLY A 89 1.53 0.08 -12.15
CA GLY A 89 2.60 1.05 -12.21
C GLY A 89 3.48 1.12 -10.95
N LEU A 90 3.40 0.14 -10.05
CA LEU A 90 4.14 0.11 -8.78
C LEU A 90 5.51 -0.55 -8.92
N LEU A 91 5.65 -1.47 -9.87
CA LEU A 91 6.93 -2.09 -10.22
C LEU A 91 7.34 -1.73 -11.65
N ARG A 92 8.65 -1.64 -11.85
CA ARG A 92 9.28 -1.59 -13.17
C ARG A 92 9.73 -2.99 -13.56
N ARG A 93 9.52 -3.36 -14.82
CA ARG A 93 10.06 -4.58 -15.42
C ARG A 93 11.17 -4.23 -16.39
N GLU A 94 12.30 -4.93 -16.29
CA GLU A 94 13.41 -4.82 -17.22
C GLU A 94 13.79 -6.20 -17.73
N GLN A 95 13.97 -6.36 -19.04
CA GLN A 95 14.42 -7.61 -19.62
C GLN A 95 15.92 -7.56 -19.88
N ARG A 96 16.68 -8.45 -19.23
CA ARG A 96 18.14 -8.56 -19.36
C ARG A 96 18.49 -9.95 -19.85
N GLY A 97 18.66 -10.06 -21.17
CA GLY A 97 18.79 -11.34 -21.86
C GLY A 97 17.52 -12.19 -21.69
N THR A 98 17.68 -13.40 -21.18
CA THR A 98 16.56 -14.34 -20.97
C THR A 98 15.70 -14.01 -19.75
N TRP A 99 16.24 -13.24 -18.79
CA TRP A 99 15.61 -13.05 -17.48
C TRP A 99 14.89 -11.70 -17.39
N ALA A 100 13.77 -11.68 -16.67
CA ALA A 100 13.05 -10.47 -16.33
C ALA A 100 13.33 -10.08 -14.88
N TRP A 101 13.76 -8.84 -14.71
CA TRP A 101 14.10 -8.21 -13.43
C TRP A 101 13.01 -7.21 -13.06
N PHE A 102 12.74 -7.11 -11.76
CA PHE A 102 11.70 -6.26 -11.21
C PHE A 102 12.25 -5.39 -10.10
N SER A 103 11.94 -4.09 -10.16
CA SER A 103 12.34 -3.08 -9.18
C SER A 103 11.16 -2.19 -8.79
N ILE A 104 11.23 -1.59 -7.61
CA ILE A 104 10.18 -0.70 -7.09
C ILE A 104 10.24 0.66 -7.78
N ARG A 105 9.08 1.17 -8.19
CA ARG A 105 8.91 2.57 -8.61
C ARG A 105 8.65 3.46 -7.40
N TRP A 106 9.74 3.92 -6.78
CA TRP A 106 9.67 4.77 -5.58
C TRP A 106 9.01 6.12 -5.82
N ASP A 107 9.10 6.64 -7.05
CA ASP A 107 8.33 7.79 -7.54
C ASP A 107 6.83 7.54 -7.41
N ALA A 108 6.34 6.43 -7.98
CA ALA A 108 4.93 6.07 -7.96
C ALA A 108 4.40 5.83 -6.55
N LEU A 109 5.19 5.21 -5.66
CA LEU A 109 4.79 5.03 -4.25
C LEU A 109 4.71 6.36 -3.49
N ARG A 110 5.61 7.30 -3.77
CA ARG A 110 5.58 8.63 -3.15
C ARG A 110 4.37 9.44 -3.61
N GLU A 111 4.05 9.37 -4.90
CA GLU A 111 2.87 9.97 -5.51
C GLU A 111 1.59 9.38 -4.91
N LEU A 112 1.47 8.04 -4.91
CA LEU A 112 0.35 7.32 -4.32
C LEU A 112 0.10 7.74 -2.88
N ARG A 113 1.15 7.79 -2.05
CA ARG A 113 1.04 8.24 -0.65
C ARG A 113 0.54 9.67 -0.56
N GLY A 114 1.08 10.58 -1.38
CA GLY A 114 0.72 11.99 -1.37
C GLY A 114 -0.74 12.23 -1.80
N GLN A 115 -1.21 11.50 -2.81
CA GLN A 115 -2.56 11.62 -3.35
C GLN A 115 -3.60 10.92 -2.46
N ALA A 116 -3.32 9.70 -1.99
CA ALA A 116 -4.26 8.93 -1.17
C ALA A 116 -4.36 9.45 0.27
N PHE A 117 -3.26 9.98 0.83
CA PHE A 117 -3.18 10.40 2.22
C PHE A 117 -2.55 11.80 2.36
N PRO A 118 -3.17 12.85 1.81
CA PRO A 118 -2.69 14.22 1.93
C PRO A 118 -2.96 14.73 3.36
N ARG A 119 -2.16 14.32 4.34
CA ARG A 119 -2.19 14.93 5.67
C ARG A 119 -1.34 16.19 5.68
N SER A 120 -1.96 17.32 6.03
CA SER A 120 -1.22 18.47 6.57
C SER A 120 -0.82 18.14 8.02
N ILE A 121 0.47 18.28 8.34
CA ILE A 121 1.04 18.07 9.69
C ILE A 121 1.04 19.36 10.53
N ASP A 122 0.43 20.43 10.02
CA ASP A 122 0.43 21.77 10.59
C ASP A 122 -0.38 21.90 11.89
N GLY A 123 -1.03 20.83 12.36
CA GLY A 123 -1.70 20.81 13.65
C GLY A 123 -2.91 21.73 13.76
N SER A 124 -3.40 22.25 12.62
CA SER A 124 -4.61 23.06 12.56
C SER A 124 -5.82 22.20 12.96
N PRO A 125 -6.52 22.49 14.06
CA PRO A 125 -7.70 21.75 14.49
C PRO A 125 -8.92 22.24 13.72
N CYS A 126 -8.84 22.29 12.39
CA CYS A 126 -9.64 23.22 11.60
C CYS A 126 -9.38 24.70 12.02
#